data_AF-M6RQY5-F1
#
_entry.id   AF-M6RQY5-F1
#
_cell.length_a   1.000
_cell.length_b   1.000
_cell.length_c   1.000
_cell.angle_alpha   90.00
_cell.angle_beta   90.00
_cell.angle_gamma   90.00
#
_symmetry.space_group_name_H-M   'P 1'
#
loop_
_entity.id
_entity.type
_entity.pdbx_description
1 polymer ?
#
loop_
_entity_poly.entity_id
_entity_poly.type
_entity_poly.pdbx_seq_one_letter_code
_entity_poly.pdbx_strand_id
1 'polypeptide(L)'
;MDLSQVKKLFQLYIPYFKSLIEGEKWIRNWYEWWAENEKLFETVLTRSEYLRWKHFPIQEIEKFLKESSVLFRRSYQYVWLDGNCMEFYLNM
;
A
#
# COMPACT_ATOMS: atom_id res chain seq x y z
N MET A 1 6.22 0.15 -21.15
CA MET A 1 6.62 0.54 -19.77
C MET A 1 7.36 -0.65 -19.19
N ASP A 2 8.63 -0.50 -18.83
CA ASP A 2 9.46 -1.60 -18.33
C ASP A 2 9.04 -1.96 -16.90
N LEU A 3 8.38 -3.11 -16.73
CA LEU A 3 7.94 -3.65 -15.44
C LEU A 3 9.09 -3.75 -14.41
N SER A 4 10.34 -3.78 -14.88
CA SER A 4 11.56 -3.74 -14.05
C SER A 4 11.67 -2.46 -13.22
N GLN A 5 11.35 -1.30 -13.79
CA GLN A 5 11.52 -0.01 -13.10
C GLN A 5 10.46 0.21 -12.02
N VAL A 6 9.22 -0.19 -12.30
CA VAL A 6 8.10 -0.14 -11.35
C VAL A 6 8.41 -1.00 -10.12
N LYS A 7 8.85 -2.25 -10.36
CA LYS A 7 9.24 -3.16 -9.27
C LYS A 7 10.39 -2.58 -8.47
N LYS A 8 11.45 -2.07 -9.11
CA LYS A 8 12.58 -1.46 -8.40
C LYS A 8 12.17 -0.29 -7.52
N LEU A 9 11.25 0.55 -7.98
CA LEU A 9 10.75 1.66 -7.19
C LEU A 9 9.98 1.17 -5.96
N PHE A 10 9.08 0.19 -6.13
CA PHE A 10 8.24 -0.32 -5.06
C PHE A 10 9.05 -1.11 -4.01
N GLN A 11 10.16 -1.73 -4.43
CA GLN A 11 11.09 -2.40 -3.53
C GLN A 11 11.67 -1.46 -2.46
N LEU A 12 11.86 -0.17 -2.78
CA LEU A 12 12.33 0.84 -1.81
C LEU A 12 11.34 1.07 -0.66
N TYR A 13 10.06 0.76 -0.89
CA TYR A 13 9.00 0.95 0.09
C TYR A 13 8.60 -0.32 0.83
N ILE A 14 9.28 -1.46 0.61
CA ILE A 14 9.04 -2.72 1.33
C ILE A 14 9.00 -2.53 2.86
N PRO A 15 9.96 -1.82 3.49
CA PRO A 15 9.92 -1.63 4.94
C PRO A 15 8.63 -0.95 5.39
N TYR A 16 8.23 0.12 4.69
CA TYR A 16 7.02 0.88 5.02
C TYR A 16 5.74 0.04 4.80
N PHE A 17 5.64 -0.64 3.66
CA PHE A 17 4.51 -1.52 3.33
C PHE A 17 4.38 -2.67 4.32
N LYS A 18 5.52 -3.23 4.76
CA LYS A 18 5.54 -4.25 5.80
C LYS A 18 5.02 -3.68 7.12
N SER A 19 5.54 -2.55 7.58
CA SER A 19 5.08 -1.90 8.81
C SER A 19 3.57 -1.59 8.75
N LEU A 20 3.06 -1.14 7.60
CA LEU A 20 1.64 -0.90 7.36
C LEU A 20 0.78 -2.16 7.53
N ILE A 21 1.19 -3.28 6.91
CA ILE A 21 0.39 -4.52 6.97
C ILE A 21 0.49 -5.24 8.31
N GLU A 22 1.61 -5.07 9.03
CA GLU A 22 1.82 -5.59 10.37
C GLU A 22 1.17 -4.73 11.46
N GLY A 23 0.73 -3.54 11.10
CA GLY A 23 0.09 -2.59 12.01
C GLY A 23 1.05 -2.07 13.08
N GLU A 24 2.24 -1.68 12.67
CA GLU A 24 3.18 -1.01 13.55
C GLU A 24 2.63 0.36 13.99
N LYS A 25 2.77 0.66 15.29
CA LYS A 25 2.39 1.97 15.83
C LYS A 25 3.34 3.06 15.33
N TRP A 26 2.85 4.30 15.28
CA TRP A 26 3.63 5.50 14.97
C TRP A 26 4.19 5.57 13.54
N ILE A 27 3.66 4.75 12.65
CA ILE A 27 3.97 4.86 11.22
C ILE A 27 3.02 5.84 10.56
N ARG A 28 3.51 6.47 9.50
CA ARG A 28 2.72 7.39 8.69
C ARG A 28 1.52 6.69 8.07
N ASN A 29 0.35 7.33 8.11
CA ASN A 29 -0.86 6.77 7.52
C ASN A 29 -0.74 6.64 5.99
N TRP A 30 -1.51 5.70 5.41
CA TRP A 30 -1.43 5.41 3.98
C TRP A 30 -1.79 6.64 3.12
N TYR A 31 -2.82 7.40 3.49
CA TYR A 31 -3.35 8.48 2.66
C TYR A 31 -2.43 9.70 2.59
N GLU A 32 -1.75 10.03 3.69
CA GLU A 32 -0.71 11.05 3.74
C GLU A 32 0.50 10.63 2.92
N TRP A 33 0.93 9.38 3.08
CA TRP A 33 2.02 8.85 2.26
C TRP A 33 1.63 8.84 0.78
N TRP A 34 0.40 8.42 0.45
CA TRP A 34 -0.13 8.41 -0.90
C TRP A 34 -0.15 9.81 -1.52
N ALA A 35 -0.63 10.82 -0.79
CA ALA A 35 -0.71 12.20 -1.28
C ALA A 35 0.66 12.74 -1.75
N GLU A 36 1.75 12.35 -1.10
CA GLU A 36 3.11 12.74 -1.52
C GLU A 36 3.65 11.92 -2.68
N ASN A 37 3.24 10.65 -2.79
CA ASN A 37 3.76 9.70 -3.77
C ASN A 37 2.81 9.51 -4.98
N GLU A 38 1.65 10.16 -4.99
CA GLU A 38 0.58 9.96 -5.98
C GLU A 38 1.06 10.18 -7.41
N LYS A 39 1.77 11.28 -7.66
CA LYS A 39 2.31 11.60 -8.98
C LYS A 39 3.30 10.56 -9.47
N LEU A 40 4.14 10.06 -8.57
CA LEU A 40 5.11 9.03 -8.89
C LEU A 40 4.39 7.73 -9.29
N PHE A 41 3.36 7.35 -8.55
CA PHE A 41 2.55 6.16 -8.81
C PHE A 41 1.78 6.26 -10.12
N GLU A 42 1.23 7.43 -10.44
CA GLU A 42 0.53 7.68 -11.71
C GLU A 42 1.44 7.56 -12.93
N THR A 43 2.75 7.81 -12.77
CA THR A 43 3.72 7.66 -13.88
C THR A 43 4.15 6.21 -14.14
N VAL A 44 4.04 5.33 -13.14
CA VAL A 44 4.60 3.96 -13.20
C VAL A 44 3.54 2.87 -13.22
N LEU A 45 2.31 3.17 -12.81
CA LEU A 45 1.18 2.24 -12.81
C LEU A 45 0.25 2.51 -13.98
N THR A 46 -0.37 1.45 -14.51
CA THR A 46 -1.56 1.63 -15.35
C THR A 46 -2.69 2.29 -14.55
N ARG A 47 -3.62 2.97 -15.22
CA ARG A 47 -4.77 3.61 -14.56
C ARG A 47 -5.51 2.64 -13.62
N SER A 48 -5.70 1.40 -14.04
CA SER A 48 -6.37 0.37 -13.25
C SER A 48 -5.57 -0.04 -12.02
N GLU A 49 -4.26 -0.23 -12.14
CA GLU A 49 -3.38 -0.50 -10.99
C GLU A 49 -3.38 0.67 -10.02
N TYR A 50 -3.19 1.89 -10.52
CA TYR A 50 -3.20 3.11 -9.73
C TYR A 50 -4.49 3.23 -8.89
N LEU A 51 -5.66 3.00 -9.50
CA LEU A 51 -6.94 3.05 -8.79
C LEU A 51 -7.05 1.95 -7.72
N ARG A 52 -6.53 0.75 -7.98
CA ARG A 52 -6.51 -0.31 -6.96
C ARG A 52 -5.60 0.05 -5.79
N TRP A 53 -4.41 0.57 -6.03
CA TRP A 53 -3.51 1.02 -4.97
C TRP A 53 -4.13 2.17 -4.16
N LYS A 54 -4.88 3.07 -4.80
CA LYS A 54 -5.56 4.18 -4.12
C LYS A 54 -6.73 3.72 -3.23
N HIS A 55 -7.57 2.81 -3.73
CA HIS A 55 -8.83 2.43 -3.07
C HIS A 55 -8.75 1.14 -2.24
N PHE A 56 -7.83 0.24 -2.59
CA PHE A 56 -7.65 -1.08 -1.97
C PHE A 56 -6.17 -1.31 -1.58
N PRO A 57 -5.57 -0.40 -0.80
CA PRO A 57 -4.13 -0.42 -0.55
C PRO A 57 -3.66 -1.66 0.20
N ILE A 58 -4.44 -2.19 1.13
CA ILE A 58 -4.05 -3.38 1.90
C ILE A 58 -3.92 -4.60 0.98
N GLN A 59 -4.86 -4.79 0.05
CA GLN A 59 -4.84 -5.90 -0.90
C GLN A 59 -3.62 -5.80 -1.82
N GLU A 60 -3.33 -4.62 -2.36
CA GLU A 60 -2.21 -4.44 -3.27
C GLU A 60 -0.86 -4.51 -2.54
N ILE A 61 -0.74 -3.98 -1.32
CA ILE A 61 0.44 -4.14 -0.46
C ILE A 61 0.68 -5.62 -0.14
N GLU A 62 -0.35 -6.35 0.29
CA GLU A 62 -0.24 -7.77 0.62
C GLU A 62 0.24 -8.58 -0.59
N LYS A 63 -0.36 -8.32 -1.75
CA LYS A 63 0.02 -8.95 -3.01
C LYS A 63 1.48 -8.65 -3.36
N PHE A 64 1.88 -7.38 -3.30
CA PHE A 64 3.25 -6.97 -3.64
C PHE A 64 4.30 -7.59 -2.71
N LEU A 65 4.05 -7.64 -1.40
CA LEU A 65 4.96 -8.25 -0.43
C LEU A 65 5.11 -9.76 -0.68
N LYS A 66 4.01 -10.47 -0.99
CA LYS A 66 4.04 -11.88 -1.39
C LYS A 66 4.83 -12.12 -2.67
N GLU A 67 4.58 -11.31 -3.71
CA GLU A 67 5.33 -11.38 -4.99
C GLU A 67 6.82 -11.05 -4.82
N SER A 68 7.17 -10.30 -3.77
CA SER A 68 8.54 -9.95 -3.41
C SER A 68 9.19 -10.94 -2.44
N SER A 69 8.52 -12.05 -2.11
CA SER A 69 8.99 -13.05 -1.14
C SER A 69 9.31 -12.46 0.24
N VAL A 70 8.62 -11.39 0.65
CA VAL A 70 8.80 -10.75 1.95
C VAL A 70 7.91 -11.45 2.97
N LEU A 71 8.49 -11.86 4.10
CA LEU A 71 7.74 -12.40 5.24
C LEU A 71 7.13 -11.24 6.04
N PHE A 72 5.82 -11.32 6.28
CA PHE A 72 5.07 -10.37 7.10
C PHE A 72 3.94 -11.06 7.86
N ARG A 73 3.51 -10.47 8.99
CA ARG A 73 2.34 -10.91 9.75
C ARG A 73 1.20 -9.91 9.62
N ARG A 74 0.17 -10.25 8.85
CA ARG A 74 -1.02 -9.39 8.71
C ARG A 74 -1.68 -9.14 10.07
N SER A 75 -1.85 -7.87 10.43
CA SER A 75 -2.61 -7.44 11.60
C SER A 75 -4.01 -6.98 11.18
N TYR A 76 -5.00 -7.19 12.04
CA TYR A 76 -6.36 -6.66 11.85
C TYR A 76 -6.54 -5.25 12.40
N GLN A 77 -5.51 -4.73 13.09
CA GLN A 77 -5.49 -3.37 13.61
C GLN A 77 -5.00 -2.43 12.51
N TYR A 78 -5.87 -2.08 11.56
CA TYR A 78 -5.59 -1.12 10.49
C TYR A 78 -5.85 0.33 10.93
N VAL A 79 -5.38 0.69 12.14
CA VAL A 79 -5.59 2.03 12.72
C VAL A 79 -5.04 3.16 11.82
N TRP A 80 -4.17 2.82 10.87
CA TRP A 80 -3.45 3.68 9.92
C TRP A 80 -4.18 3.91 8.58
N LEU A 81 -5.36 3.32 8.38
CA LEU A 81 -6.29 3.68 7.28
C LEU A 81 -7.28 4.76 7.70
N ASP A 82 -7.29 5.18 8.97
CA ASP A 82 -8.31 6.11 9.44
C ASP A 82 -7.83 7.56 9.40
N GLY A 83 -8.24 8.22 8.33
CA GLY A 83 -8.84 9.55 8.45
C GLY A 83 -10.38 9.52 8.43
N ASN A 84 -11.01 8.55 7.74
CA ASN A 84 -12.48 8.39 7.64
C ASN A 84 -12.92 7.23 6.70
N CYS A 85 -12.24 6.07 6.68
CA CYS A 85 -12.53 5.02 5.67
C CYS A 85 -12.99 3.66 6.23
N MET A 86 -13.17 3.53 7.55
CA MET A 86 -13.72 2.31 8.15
C MET A 86 -15.16 1.97 7.72
N GLU A 87 -15.93 2.90 7.13
CA GLU A 87 -17.29 2.60 6.63
C GLU A 87 -17.32 1.57 5.49
N PHE A 88 -16.24 1.40 4.72
CA PHE A 88 -16.23 0.50 3.56
C PHE A 88 -15.92 -0.97 3.89
N TYR A 89 -15.25 -1.25 5.02
CA TYR A 89 -14.84 -2.63 5.35
C TYR A 89 -15.68 -3.30 6.44
N LEU A 90 -16.45 -2.52 7.22
CA LEU A 90 -17.36 -3.08 8.23
C LEU A 90 -18.75 -3.46 7.65
N ASN A 91 -19.00 -3.15 6.37
CA ASN A 91 -20.27 -3.43 5.67
C ASN A 91 -20.18 -4.59 4.64
N MET A 92 -19.15 -5.44 4.71
CA MET A 92 -19.09 -6.73 3.98
C MET A 92 -18.99 -7.88 4.96
#